data_AF-A0A7X8N8F0-F1
#
_entry.id   AF-A0A7X8N8F0-F1
#
_cell.length_a   1.000
_cell.length_b   1.000
_cell.length_c   1.000
_cell.angle_alpha   90.00
_cell.angle_beta   90.00
_cell.angle_gamma   90.00
#
_symmetry.space_group_name_H-M   'P 1'
#
loop_
_entity.id
_entity.type
_entity.pdbx_description
1 polymer ?
#
loop_
_entity_poly.entity_id
_entity_poly.type
_entity_poly.pdbx_seq_one_letter_code
_entity_poly.pdbx_strand_id
1 'polypeptide(L)'
;MKDNIDKLFKDLEHQFDIEEPTIGHFDRFEAKLNKTNSNNSKKKNFKLLPYVAVAASFILLFGIWLGASFSNKGMELANVSLEMKETQNYFITTIQKELETIEKERNNDTELLIKDALLQLNKLEKQYQKLTLELKESNKDKRVIYAMISNFQQRIDVLQGLLNKIEDVKQLKKQNNETYV
;
A
#
# COMPACT_ATOMS: atom_id res chain seq x y z
N MET A 1 -44.90 40.83 0.13
CA MET A 1 -44.66 39.83 -0.93
C MET A 1 -44.63 38.46 -0.29
N LYS A 2 -45.79 37.94 0.12
CA LYS A 2 -45.91 36.57 0.67
C LYS A 2 -47.04 35.79 0.01
N ASP A 3 -47.54 36.29 -1.12
CA ASP A 3 -48.88 35.97 -1.61
C ASP A 3 -48.87 35.15 -2.91
N ASN A 4 -47.70 34.80 -3.45
CA ASN A 4 -47.60 34.11 -4.74
C ASN A 4 -47.50 32.58 -4.58
N ILE A 5 -46.78 32.09 -3.57
CA ILE A 5 -46.66 30.65 -3.30
C ILE A 5 -47.96 30.11 -2.68
N ASP A 6 -48.55 30.85 -1.73
CA ASP A 6 -49.81 30.44 -1.10
C ASP A 6 -50.98 30.39 -2.09
N LYS A 7 -50.96 31.26 -3.12
CA LYS A 7 -51.89 31.20 -4.25
C LYS A 7 -51.63 30.00 -5.15
N LEU A 8 -50.36 29.73 -5.47
CA LEU A 8 -49.97 28.59 -6.29
C LEU A 8 -50.44 27.27 -5.67
N PHE A 9 -50.27 27.10 -4.36
CA PHE A 9 -50.71 25.88 -3.66
C PHE A 9 -52.23 25.75 -3.62
N LYS A 10 -52.97 26.85 -3.40
CA LYS A 10 -54.45 26.83 -3.43
C LYS A 10 -55.00 26.49 -4.81
N ASP A 11 -54.40 27.00 -5.88
CA ASP A 11 -54.84 26.70 -7.25
C ASP A 11 -54.55 25.24 -7.65
N LEU A 12 -53.56 24.60 -7.02
CA LEU A 12 -53.14 23.23 -7.28
C LEU A 12 -53.71 22.20 -6.29
N GLU A 13 -54.33 22.63 -5.18
CA GLU A 13 -54.75 21.78 -4.05
C GLU A 13 -55.66 20.61 -4.46
N HIS A 14 -56.42 20.75 -5.56
CA HIS A 14 -57.31 19.72 -6.08
C HIS A 14 -56.85 19.08 -7.40
N GLN A 15 -55.63 19.39 -7.85
CA GLN A 15 -55.05 18.86 -9.09
C GLN A 15 -54.11 17.67 -8.85
N PHE A 16 -53.78 17.34 -7.60
CA PHE A 16 -52.82 16.28 -7.28
C PHE A 16 -53.47 14.89 -7.14
N ASP A 17 -54.74 14.82 -6.72
CA ASP A 17 -55.44 13.57 -6.38
C ASP A 17 -56.45 13.13 -7.47
N ILE A 18 -56.16 13.43 -8.74
CA ILE A 18 -57.04 13.11 -9.87
C ILE A 18 -56.81 11.71 -10.45
N GLU A 19 -55.66 11.10 -10.21
CA GLU A 19 -55.27 9.84 -10.83
C GLU A 19 -54.69 8.87 -9.80
N GLU A 20 -55.27 7.68 -9.72
CA GLU A 20 -54.70 6.59 -8.94
C GLU A 20 -53.66 5.83 -9.79
N PRO A 21 -52.57 5.34 -9.17
CA PRO A 21 -51.61 4.53 -9.89
C PRO A 21 -52.28 3.27 -10.46
N THR A 22 -51.94 2.92 -11.71
CA THR A 22 -52.46 1.70 -12.33
C THR A 22 -52.19 0.47 -11.47
N ILE A 23 -53.11 -0.50 -11.49
CA ILE A 23 -53.02 -1.74 -10.70
C ILE A 23 -51.63 -2.39 -10.90
N GLY A 24 -51.02 -2.81 -9.78
CA GLY A 24 -49.66 -3.36 -9.73
C GLY A 24 -48.55 -2.31 -9.80
N HIS A 25 -48.85 -1.01 -9.72
CA HIS A 25 -47.84 0.04 -9.61
C HIS A 25 -46.93 -0.17 -8.40
N PHE A 26 -47.49 -0.49 -7.23
CA PHE A 26 -46.72 -0.77 -6.02
C PHE A 26 -45.78 -1.97 -6.20
N ASP A 27 -46.26 -3.07 -6.81
CA ASP A 27 -45.43 -4.25 -7.08
C ASP A 27 -44.28 -3.93 -8.05
N ARG A 28 -44.55 -3.14 -9.10
CA ARG A 28 -43.53 -2.68 -10.06
C ARG A 28 -42.54 -1.71 -9.41
N PHE A 29 -43.01 -0.85 -8.50
CA PHE A 29 -42.19 0.10 -7.76
C PHE A 29 -41.27 -0.64 -6.77
N GLU A 30 -41.81 -1.59 -6.02
CA GLU A 30 -41.06 -2.49 -5.14
C GLU A 30 -40.03 -3.31 -5.94
N ALA A 31 -40.44 -3.89 -7.08
CA ALA A 31 -39.53 -4.60 -7.96
C ALA A 31 -38.41 -3.69 -8.50
N LYS A 32 -38.70 -2.41 -8.80
CA LYS A 32 -37.70 -1.43 -9.25
C LYS A 32 -36.75 -1.03 -8.12
N LEU A 33 -37.26 -0.79 -6.91
CA LEU A 33 -36.46 -0.52 -5.70
C LEU A 33 -35.51 -1.69 -5.41
N ASN A 34 -36.06 -2.91 -5.43
CA ASN A 34 -35.30 -4.13 -5.21
C ASN A 34 -34.31 -4.40 -6.35
N LYS A 35 -34.57 -3.96 -7.59
CA LYS A 35 -33.63 -4.04 -8.71
C LYS A 35 -32.47 -3.05 -8.59
N THR A 36 -32.69 -1.84 -8.06
CA THR A 36 -31.61 -0.89 -7.72
C THR A 36 -30.78 -1.34 -6.52
N ASN A 37 -31.40 -1.95 -5.51
CA ASN A 37 -30.69 -2.57 -4.39
C ASN A 37 -30.07 -3.94 -4.75
N SER A 38 -30.54 -4.56 -5.84
CA SER A 38 -29.99 -5.76 -6.46
C SER A 38 -29.20 -5.44 -7.72
N ASN A 39 -28.47 -4.33 -7.73
CA ASN A 39 -27.10 -4.37 -8.24
C ASN A 39 -26.22 -5.06 -7.20
N ASN A 40 -26.56 -6.33 -6.96
CA ASN A 40 -25.59 -7.37 -6.72
C ASN A 40 -24.72 -7.48 -7.98
N SER A 41 -23.86 -6.47 -8.21
CA SER A 41 -22.48 -6.85 -8.50
C SER A 41 -22.16 -7.77 -7.34
N LYS A 42 -22.08 -9.07 -7.64
CA LYS A 42 -21.83 -10.10 -6.63
C LYS A 42 -20.78 -9.47 -5.73
N LYS A 43 -21.14 -9.19 -4.47
CA LYS A 43 -20.14 -8.84 -3.47
C LYS A 43 -19.30 -10.09 -3.42
N LYS A 44 -18.28 -10.12 -4.29
CA LYS A 44 -17.22 -11.09 -4.24
C LYS A 44 -16.72 -10.84 -2.85
N ASN A 45 -17.05 -11.75 -1.95
CA ASN A 45 -16.44 -11.83 -0.64
C ASN A 45 -14.97 -11.99 -0.95
N PHE A 46 -14.29 -10.87 -1.18
CA PHE A 46 -12.86 -10.78 -1.26
C PHE A 46 -12.40 -10.93 0.18
N LYS A 47 -12.52 -12.17 0.70
CA LYS A 47 -11.69 -12.70 1.77
C LYS A 47 -10.25 -12.86 1.26
N LEU A 48 -9.77 -11.89 0.48
CA LEU A 48 -8.44 -11.82 -0.14
C LEU A 48 -7.79 -10.44 0.08
N LEU A 49 -8.29 -9.63 1.01
CA LEU A 49 -7.61 -8.39 1.40
C LEU A 49 -7.24 -8.42 2.88
N PRO A 50 -6.16 -9.14 3.21
CA PRO A 50 -5.07 -8.44 3.89
C PRO A 50 -3.77 -8.41 3.08
N TYR A 51 -3.67 -9.20 2.00
CA TYR A 51 -2.40 -9.36 1.27
C TYR A 51 -2.17 -8.34 0.12
N VAL A 52 -3.23 -7.66 -0.36
CA VAL A 52 -3.09 -6.65 -1.44
C VAL A 52 -2.75 -5.26 -0.89
N ALA A 53 -2.97 -4.99 0.39
CA ALA A 53 -2.72 -3.68 0.98
C ALA A 53 -1.20 -3.38 1.12
N VAL A 54 -0.34 -4.40 1.19
CA VAL A 54 1.10 -4.21 1.41
C VAL A 54 1.86 -4.04 0.10
N ALA A 55 1.49 -4.73 -0.98
CA ALA A 55 2.11 -4.51 -2.30
C ALA A 55 1.91 -3.08 -2.82
N ALA A 56 0.71 -2.50 -2.61
CA ALA A 56 0.43 -1.10 -2.91
C ALA A 56 1.28 -0.13 -2.06
N SER A 57 1.68 -0.54 -0.84
CA SER A 57 2.58 0.27 -0.01
C SER A 57 4.00 0.37 -0.58
N PHE A 58 4.46 -0.59 -1.39
CA PHE A 58 5.78 -0.51 -2.06
C PHE A 58 5.76 0.36 -3.32
N ILE A 59 4.69 0.25 -4.13
CA ILE A 59 4.46 1.18 -5.26
C ILE A 59 4.22 2.60 -4.73
N LEU A 60 3.58 2.75 -3.56
CA LEU A 60 3.48 4.04 -2.88
C LEU A 60 4.82 4.45 -2.24
N LEU A 61 5.63 3.60 -1.63
CA LEU A 61 6.92 4.00 -1.05
C LEU A 61 7.93 4.42 -2.12
N PHE A 62 8.10 3.65 -3.19
CA PHE A 62 8.95 4.02 -4.34
C PHE A 62 8.30 5.09 -5.25
N GLY A 63 6.98 5.07 -5.43
CA GLY A 63 6.25 6.08 -6.20
C GLY A 63 6.16 7.43 -5.49
N ILE A 64 6.10 7.46 -4.16
CA ILE A 64 6.22 8.68 -3.33
C ILE A 64 7.68 9.11 -3.26
N TRP A 65 8.67 8.20 -3.24
CA TRP A 65 10.08 8.58 -3.40
C TRP A 65 10.32 9.32 -4.73
N LEU A 66 9.77 8.80 -5.83
CA LEU A 66 9.82 9.47 -7.14
C LEU A 66 8.98 10.75 -7.20
N GLY A 67 7.78 10.77 -6.59
CA GLY A 67 6.80 11.85 -6.69
C GLY A 67 6.92 12.99 -5.68
N ALA A 68 7.45 12.75 -4.47
CA ALA A 68 7.62 13.77 -3.42
C ALA A 68 9.01 14.45 -3.45
N SER A 69 10.00 13.86 -4.15
CA SER A 69 11.35 14.42 -4.28
C SER A 69 11.47 15.60 -5.26
N PHE A 70 10.35 16.07 -5.84
CA PHE A 70 10.33 17.17 -6.80
C PHE A 70 10.67 18.55 -6.22
N SER A 71 10.73 18.73 -4.89
CA SER A 71 11.07 20.03 -4.29
C SER A 71 12.53 20.17 -3.83
N ASN A 72 13.25 19.07 -3.58
CA ASN A 72 14.65 19.13 -3.13
C ASN A 72 15.41 17.86 -3.52
N LYS A 73 15.86 17.79 -4.78
CA LYS A 73 16.60 16.64 -5.30
C LYS A 73 17.95 16.55 -4.55
N GLY A 74 18.06 15.59 -3.63
CA GLY A 74 19.33 15.18 -3.03
C GLY A 74 20.27 14.59 -4.08
N MET A 75 21.49 14.25 -3.67
CA MET A 75 22.46 13.55 -4.50
C MET A 75 22.48 12.07 -4.13
N GLU A 76 22.24 11.20 -5.10
CA GLU A 76 22.36 9.76 -4.93
C GLU A 76 23.76 9.27 -5.33
N LEU A 77 24.12 8.03 -4.99
CA LEU A 77 25.38 7.41 -5.41
C LEU A 77 25.51 7.42 -6.95
N ALA A 78 24.40 7.20 -7.66
CA ALA A 78 24.36 7.27 -9.12
C ALA A 78 24.77 8.63 -9.72
N ASN A 79 24.79 9.71 -8.93
CA ASN A 79 25.25 11.03 -9.35
C ASN A 79 26.75 11.26 -9.10
N VAL A 80 27.44 10.34 -8.41
CA VAL A 80 28.85 10.45 -8.08
C VAL A 80 29.72 10.03 -9.27
N SER A 81 29.53 8.80 -9.76
CA SER A 81 30.25 8.19 -10.89
C SER A 81 29.45 7.06 -11.53
N LEU A 82 29.93 6.50 -12.65
CA LEU A 82 29.31 5.36 -13.32
C LEU A 82 29.34 4.10 -12.44
N GLU A 83 30.46 3.85 -11.80
CA GLU A 83 30.67 2.71 -10.90
C GLU A 83 29.76 2.81 -9.67
N MET A 84 29.54 4.03 -9.15
CA MET A 84 28.61 4.26 -8.04
C MET A 84 27.14 4.09 -8.45
N LYS A 85 26.80 4.38 -9.71
CA LYS A 85 25.48 4.05 -10.27
C LYS A 85 25.27 2.54 -10.36
N GLU A 86 26.26 1.80 -10.86
CA GLU A 86 26.21 0.34 -10.91
C GLU A 86 26.08 -0.26 -9.50
N THR A 87 26.83 0.27 -8.54
CA THR A 87 26.76 -0.11 -7.13
C THR A 87 25.36 0.10 -6.55
N GLN A 88 24.77 1.29 -6.75
CA GLN A 88 23.41 1.57 -6.31
C GLN A 88 22.39 0.61 -6.94
N ASN A 89 22.49 0.39 -8.25
CA ASN A 89 21.60 -0.51 -8.97
C ASN A 89 21.70 -1.96 -8.46
N TYR A 90 22.92 -2.43 -8.18
CA TYR A 90 23.16 -3.75 -7.60
C TYR A 90 22.43 -3.90 -6.26
N PHE A 91 22.59 -2.96 -5.34
CA PHE A 91 21.94 -3.00 -4.04
C PHE A 91 20.41 -2.93 -4.15
N ILE A 92 19.87 -2.02 -4.97
CA ILE A 92 18.42 -1.90 -5.19
C ILE A 92 17.85 -3.22 -5.71
N THR A 93 18.48 -3.81 -6.73
CA THR A 93 18.03 -5.07 -7.32
C THR A 93 18.11 -6.22 -6.32
N THR A 94 19.16 -6.26 -5.51
CA THR A 94 19.35 -7.29 -4.48
C THR A 94 18.27 -7.20 -3.40
N ILE A 95 18.03 -6.00 -2.87
CA ILE A 95 16.97 -5.72 -1.89
C ILE A 95 15.59 -6.10 -2.45
N GLN A 96 15.32 -5.76 -3.71
CA GLN A 96 14.06 -6.15 -4.36
C GLN A 96 13.90 -7.66 -4.41
N LYS A 97 14.94 -8.39 -4.83
CA LYS A 97 14.90 -9.86 -4.91
C LYS A 97 14.69 -10.51 -3.54
N GLU A 98 15.34 -10.01 -2.50
CA GLU A 98 15.15 -10.50 -1.12
C GLU A 98 13.73 -10.24 -0.63
N LEU A 99 13.19 -9.04 -0.86
CA LEU A 99 11.79 -8.72 -0.56
C LEU A 99 10.80 -9.62 -1.30
N GLU A 100 10.99 -9.85 -2.60
CA GLU A 100 10.17 -10.78 -3.39
C GLU A 100 10.23 -12.21 -2.83
N THR A 101 11.36 -12.60 -2.24
CA THR A 101 11.51 -13.90 -1.58
C THR A 101 10.73 -13.93 -0.28
N ILE A 102 10.84 -12.89 0.56
CA ILE A 102 10.10 -12.75 1.82
C ILE A 102 8.58 -12.74 1.58
N GLU A 103 8.10 -12.05 0.55
CA GLU A 103 6.67 -11.99 0.23
C GLU A 103 6.10 -13.37 -0.15
N LYS A 104 6.89 -14.24 -0.78
CA LYS A 104 6.48 -15.63 -1.06
C LYS A 104 6.34 -16.47 0.21
N GLU A 105 7.03 -16.08 1.28
CA GLU A 105 7.03 -16.76 2.58
C GLU A 105 6.05 -16.16 3.59
N ARG A 106 5.33 -15.10 3.19
CA ARG A 106 4.36 -14.42 4.03
C ARG A 106 3.15 -15.31 4.31
N ASN A 107 2.86 -15.52 5.59
CA ASN A 107 1.68 -16.20 6.09
C ASN A 107 1.37 -15.72 7.53
N ASN A 108 0.32 -16.26 8.16
CA ASN A 108 -0.10 -15.83 9.50
C ASN A 108 1.00 -15.98 10.58
N ASP A 109 1.87 -16.99 10.47
CA ASP A 109 2.93 -17.25 11.44
C ASP A 109 4.13 -16.29 11.26
N THR A 110 4.34 -15.77 10.04
CA THR A 110 5.49 -14.91 9.68
C THR A 110 5.15 -13.43 9.60
N GLU A 111 3.87 -13.06 9.53
CA GLU A 111 3.39 -11.69 9.30
C GLU A 111 3.95 -10.67 10.29
N LEU A 112 4.02 -11.00 11.59
CA LEU A 112 4.53 -10.09 12.61
C LEU A 112 6.03 -9.79 12.42
N LEU A 113 6.82 -10.81 12.10
CA LEU A 113 8.25 -10.68 11.85
C LEU A 113 8.51 -9.83 10.59
N ILE A 114 7.73 -10.07 9.53
CA ILE A 114 7.83 -9.31 8.30
C ILE A 114 7.49 -7.85 8.55
N LYS A 115 6.41 -7.57 9.30
CA LYS A 115 6.01 -6.20 9.65
C LYS A 115 7.11 -5.47 10.42
N ASP A 116 7.76 -6.12 11.39
CA ASP A 116 8.86 -5.51 12.14
C ASP A 116 10.05 -5.18 11.25
N ALA A 117 10.46 -6.11 10.37
CA ALA A 117 11.54 -5.86 9.42
C ALA A 117 11.23 -4.68 8.48
N LEU A 118 10.00 -4.58 7.97
CA LEU A 118 9.58 -3.44 7.13
C LEU A 118 9.66 -2.10 7.89
N LEU A 119 9.36 -2.09 9.19
CA LEU A 119 9.57 -0.89 10.02
C LEU A 119 11.05 -0.53 10.15
N GLN A 120 11.94 -1.51 10.28
CA GLN A 120 13.38 -1.29 10.32
C GLN A 120 13.89 -0.73 8.97
N LEU A 121 13.45 -1.31 7.85
CA LEU A 121 13.78 -0.81 6.51
C LEU A 121 13.30 0.63 6.30
N ASN A 122 12.11 1.00 6.80
CA ASN A 122 11.63 2.38 6.71
C ASN A 122 12.52 3.37 7.48
N LYS A 123 13.08 2.96 8.62
CA LYS A 123 14.05 3.78 9.36
C LYS A 123 15.34 3.98 8.55
N LEU A 124 15.87 2.89 7.98
CA LEU A 124 17.05 2.93 7.12
C LEU A 124 16.79 3.78 5.87
N GLU A 125 15.58 3.76 5.33
CA GLU A 125 15.19 4.58 4.19
C GLU A 125 15.24 6.08 4.49
N LYS A 126 14.64 6.49 5.60
CA LYS A 126 14.70 7.88 6.05
C LYS A 126 16.13 8.34 6.32
N GLN A 127 16.99 7.46 6.83
CA GLN A 127 18.41 7.76 7.01
C GLN A 127 19.11 7.97 5.67
N TYR A 128 18.87 7.11 4.68
CA TYR A 128 19.43 7.29 3.35
C TYR A 128 18.98 8.60 2.70
N GLN A 129 17.69 8.95 2.81
CA GLN A 129 17.19 10.24 2.31
C GLN A 129 17.97 11.43 2.88
N LYS A 130 18.29 11.41 4.18
CA LYS A 130 19.15 12.43 4.80
C LYS A 130 20.56 12.39 4.23
N LEU A 131 21.14 11.20 4.09
CA LEU A 131 22.47 11.03 3.47
C LEU A 131 22.51 11.57 2.04
N THR A 132 21.41 11.50 1.26
CA THR A 132 21.38 12.11 -0.08
C THR A 132 21.49 13.63 -0.05
N LEU A 133 20.92 14.28 0.96
CA LEU A 133 21.03 15.73 1.14
C LEU A 133 22.44 16.09 1.61
N GLU A 134 22.96 15.36 2.59
CA GLU A 134 24.34 15.54 3.09
C GLU A 134 25.39 15.32 2.00
N LEU A 135 25.19 14.35 1.10
CA LEU A 135 26.12 14.07 -0.01
C LEU A 135 26.19 15.26 -0.98
N LYS A 136 25.04 15.91 -1.21
CA LYS A 136 24.94 17.12 -2.03
C LYS A 136 25.63 18.30 -1.35
N GLU A 137 25.34 18.54 -0.08
CA GLU A 137 25.88 19.66 0.70
C GLU A 137 27.38 19.55 0.94
N SER A 138 27.88 18.33 1.18
CA SER A 138 29.30 18.04 1.39
C SER A 138 30.13 17.96 0.10
N ASN A 139 29.51 18.18 -1.06
CA ASN A 139 30.14 18.05 -2.38
C ASN A 139 30.83 16.68 -2.58
N LYS A 140 30.06 15.60 -2.43
CA LYS A 140 30.50 14.21 -2.66
C LYS A 140 31.55 13.70 -1.67
N ASP A 141 31.44 14.05 -0.38
CA ASP A 141 32.34 13.53 0.65
C ASP A 141 32.30 11.99 0.71
N LYS A 142 33.48 11.37 0.61
CA LYS A 142 33.66 9.91 0.63
C LYS A 142 33.10 9.25 1.89
N ARG A 143 33.07 9.95 3.02
CA ARG A 143 32.50 9.45 4.28
C ARG A 143 30.98 9.31 4.18
N VAL A 144 30.32 10.25 3.51
CA VAL A 144 28.87 10.17 3.26
C VAL A 144 28.58 9.05 2.26
N ILE A 145 29.39 8.90 1.20
CA ILE A 145 29.31 7.78 0.27
C ILE A 145 29.41 6.44 1.02
N TYR A 146 30.39 6.30 1.92
CA TYR A 146 30.54 5.09 2.75
C TYR A 146 29.30 4.84 3.62
N ALA A 147 28.75 5.88 4.26
CA ALA A 147 27.53 5.77 5.05
C ALA A 147 26.32 5.34 4.20
N MET A 148 26.19 5.82 2.97
CA MET A 148 25.13 5.41 2.04
C MET A 148 25.26 3.93 1.63
N ILE A 149 26.47 3.47 1.33
CA ILE A 149 26.74 2.05 1.04
C ILE A 149 26.45 1.19 2.27
N SER A 150 26.90 1.62 3.45
CA SER A 150 26.62 0.92 4.70
C SER A 150 25.12 0.84 5.00
N ASN A 151 24.34 1.88 4.69
CA ASN A 151 22.89 1.83 4.82
C ASN A 151 22.26 0.76 3.90
N PHE A 152 22.72 0.61 2.66
CA PHE A 152 22.27 -0.49 1.79
C PHE A 152 22.62 -1.87 2.36
N GLN A 153 23.83 -2.04 2.88
CA GLN A 153 24.26 -3.28 3.53
C GLN A 153 23.37 -3.62 4.73
N GLN A 154 23.10 -2.65 5.60
CA GLN A 154 22.23 -2.84 6.76
C GLN A 154 20.80 -3.28 6.37
N ARG A 155 20.27 -2.78 5.24
CA ARG A 155 18.96 -3.24 4.74
C ARG A 155 18.99 -4.70 4.36
N ILE A 156 20.04 -5.13 3.66
CA ILE A 156 20.25 -6.53 3.30
C ILE A 156 20.40 -7.38 4.56
N ASP A 157 21.17 -6.95 5.54
CA ASP A 157 21.34 -7.68 6.81
C ASP A 157 19.99 -7.88 7.53
N VAL A 158 19.12 -6.86 7.53
CA VAL A 158 17.76 -6.98 8.08
C VAL A 158 16.93 -8.01 7.33
N LEU A 159 16.97 -8.00 6.00
CA LEU A 159 16.21 -8.93 5.15
C LEU A 159 16.70 -10.37 5.29
N GLN A 160 18.02 -10.58 5.30
CA GLN A 160 18.62 -11.90 5.50
C GLN A 160 18.34 -12.43 6.92
N GLY A 161 18.44 -11.57 7.93
CA GLY A 161 18.08 -11.92 9.30
C GLY A 161 16.61 -12.32 9.43
N LEU A 162 15.70 -11.66 8.69
CA LEU A 162 14.30 -12.03 8.64
C LEU A 162 14.10 -13.40 7.96
N LEU A 163 14.75 -13.66 6.83
CA LEU A 163 14.67 -14.94 6.13
C LEU A 163 15.09 -16.10 7.03
N ASN A 164 16.17 -15.94 7.79
CA ASN A 164 16.62 -16.95 8.76
C ASN A 164 15.55 -17.21 9.84
N LYS A 165 14.96 -16.15 10.41
CA LYS A 165 13.89 -16.28 11.41
C LYS A 165 12.63 -16.95 10.86
N ILE A 166 12.29 -16.66 9.60
CA ILE A 166 11.17 -17.31 8.91
C ILE A 166 11.43 -18.82 8.78
N GLU A 167 12.67 -19.20 8.42
CA GLU A 167 13.07 -20.59 8.31
C GLU A 167 13.00 -21.31 9.67
N ASP A 168 13.48 -20.69 10.74
CA ASP A 168 13.38 -21.22 12.10
C ASP A 168 11.92 -21.51 12.50
N VAL A 169 11.00 -20.57 12.21
CA VAL A 169 9.56 -20.75 12.49
C VAL A 169 8.98 -21.93 11.73
N LYS A 170 9.36 -22.12 10.46
CA LYS A 170 8.89 -23.27 9.66
C LYS A 170 9.38 -24.60 10.23
N GLN A 171 10.65 -24.67 10.62
CA GLN A 171 11.24 -25.90 11.16
C GLN A 171 10.57 -26.31 12.47
N LEU A 172 10.29 -25.37 13.37
CA LEU A 172 9.56 -25.62 14.61
C LEU A 172 8.14 -26.15 14.37
N LYS A 173 7.43 -25.61 13.37
CA LYS A 173 6.09 -26.10 13.00
C LYS A 173 6.13 -27.52 12.44
N LYS A 174 7.13 -27.87 11.64
CA LYS A 174 7.30 -29.22 11.10
C LYS A 174 7.53 -30.25 12.21
N GLN A 175 8.43 -29.96 13.16
CA GLN A 175 8.72 -30.85 14.29
C GLN A 175 7.48 -31.11 15.15
N ASN A 176 6.70 -30.07 15.45
CA ASN A 176 5.45 -30.23 16.22
C ASN A 176 4.44 -31.14 15.51
N ASN A 177 4.34 -31.08 14.17
CA ASN A 177 3.42 -31.93 13.42
C ASN A 177 3.89 -33.41 13.36
N GLU A 178 5.19 -33.68 13.50
CA GLU A 178 5.73 -35.05 13.56
C GLU A 178 5.60 -35.68 14.96
N THR A 179 5.36 -34.90 16.01
CA THR A 179 5.21 -35.42 17.39
C THR A 179 3.78 -35.88 17.72
N TYR A 180 2.81 -35.64 16.82
CA TYR A 180 1.41 -36.03 16.99
C TYR A 180 0.97 -37.13 16.00
N VAL A 181 1.89 -37.96 15.51
CA VAL A 181 1.59 -39.15 14.68
C VAL A 181 1.87 -40.42 15.46
#